data_AF-A0AAN4II44-F1
#
_entry.id   AF-A0AAN4II44-F1
#
_cell.length_a   1.000
_cell.length_b   1.000
_cell.length_c   1.000
_cell.angle_alpha   90.00
_cell.angle_beta   90.00
_cell.angle_gamma   90.00
#
_symmetry.space_group_name_H-M   'P 1'
#
loop_
_entity.id
_entity.type
_entity.pdbx_description
1 polymer ?
#
loop_
_entity_poly.entity_id
_entity_poly.type
_entity_poly.pdbx_seq_one_letter_code
_entity_poly.pdbx_strand_id
1 'polypeptide(L)' 'MTITTVGIDLAKNVFAVHCVDQHGKTVLVKPKVSRAALPELIASLPPCVIGME' A
#
# COMPACT_ATOMS: atom_id res chain seq x y z
N MET A 1 -6.29 -7.98 12.15
CA MET A 1 -6.90 -6.98 11.25
C MET A 1 -6.32 -7.23 9.87
N THR A 2 -7.13 -7.71 8.93
CA THR A 2 -6.68 -8.05 7.57
C THR A 2 -6.72 -6.80 6.72
N ILE A 3 -5.63 -6.50 6.01
CA ILE A 3 -5.59 -5.43 5.01
C ILE A 3 -6.47 -5.86 3.84
N THR A 4 -7.45 -5.05 3.47
CA THR A 4 -8.39 -5.35 2.38
C THR A 4 -8.17 -4.46 1.16
N THR A 5 -7.70 -3.24 1.38
CA THR A 5 -7.47 -2.27 0.31
C THR A 5 -6.15 -1.52 0.54
N VAL A 6 -5.42 -1.29 -0.55
CA VAL A 6 -4.17 -0.54 -0.57
C VAL A 6 -4.27 0.57 -1.61
N GLY A 7 -4.08 1.81 -1.19
CA GLY A 7 -3.86 2.94 -2.08
C GLY A 7 -2.36 3.13 -2.34
N ILE A 8 -1.99 3.30 -3.60
CA ILE A 8 -0.62 3.62 -4.03
C ILE A 8 -0.67 4.91 -4.85
N ASP A 9 -0.04 5.96 -4.33
CA ASP A 9 0.19 7.21 -5.05
C ASP A 9 1.50 7.09 -5.86
N LEU A 10 1.39 7.27 -7.17
CA LEU A 10 2.46 7.13 -8.14
C LEU A 10 3.25 8.44 -8.28
N ALA A 11 4.48 8.44 -7.77
CA ALA A 11 5.52 9.39 -8.21
C ALA A 11 6.66 8.68 -8.94
N LYS A 12 7.62 9.44 -9.49
CA LYS A 12 8.67 8.89 -10.38
C LYS A 12 9.50 7.78 -9.72
N ASN A 13 9.97 8.01 -8.50
CA ASN A 13 10.92 7.12 -7.80
C ASN A 13 10.50 6.75 -6.38
N VAL A 14 9.46 7.40 -5.86
CA VAL A 14 8.97 7.25 -4.50
C VAL A 14 7.45 7.14 -4.57
N PHE A 15 6.88 6.18 -3.86
CA PHE A 15 5.45 5.92 -3.78
C PHE A 15 4.98 6.20 -2.36
N ALA A 16 3.76 6.72 -2.20
CA ALA A 16 3.07 6.69 -0.92
C ALA A 16 2.12 5.49 -0.92
N VAL A 17 2.18 4.68 0.15
CA VAL A 17 1.35 3.49 0.30
C VAL A 17 0.48 3.64 1.54
N HIS A 18 -0.82 3.43 1.38
CA HIS A 18 -1.81 3.52 2.45
C HIS A 18 -2.69 2.27 2.45
N CYS A 19 -2.64 1.50 3.53
CA CYS A 19 -3.42 0.27 3.69
C CYS A 19 -4.56 0.49 4.68
N VAL A 20 -5.74 -0.03 4.35
CA VAL A 20 -6.93 0.00 5.21
C VAL A 20 -7.50 -1.40 5.41
N ASP A 21 -8.17 -1.60 6.54
CA ASP A 21 -8.93 -2.82 6.83
C ASP A 21 -10.36 -2.77 6.28
N GLN A 22 -11.10 -3.85 6.51
CA GLN A 22 -12.50 -4.01 6.11
C GLN A 22 -13.47 -2.95 6.68
N HIS A 23 -13.10 -2.24 7.75
CA HIS A 23 -13.90 -1.17 8.34
C HIS A 23 -13.46 0.22 7.85
N GLY A 24 -12.55 0.27 6.87
CA GLY A 24 -11.94 1.51 6.38
C GLY A 24 -10.92 2.11 7.35
N LYS A 25 -10.50 1.37 8.38
CA LYS A 25 -9.50 1.86 9.34
C LYS A 25 -8.11 1.71 8.74
N THR A 26 -7.33 2.78 8.81
CA THR A 26 -5.91 2.76 8.45
C THR A 26 -5.13 1.76 9.29
N VAL A 27 -4.44 0.83 8.62
CA VAL A 27 -3.57 -0.18 9.23
C VAL A 27 -2.10 0.17 9.05
N LEU A 28 -1.72 0.72 7.89
CA LEU A 28 -0.34 1.05 7.56
C LEU A 28 -0.29 2.28 6.66
N VAL A 29 0.63 3.20 6.95
CA VAL A 29 0.95 4.35 6.10
C VAL A 29 2.46 4.38 5.90
N LYS A 30 2.89 4.28 4.65
CA LYS A 30 4.29 4.45 4.24
C LYS A 30 4.36 5.58 3.21
N PRO A 31 4.64 6.82 3.64
CA PRO A 31 4.63 7.98 2.74
C PRO A 31 5.81 7.99 1.76
N LYS A 32 6.83 7.15 1.97
CA LYS A 32 8.00 7.02 1.10
C LYS A 32 8.40 5.56 0.95
N VAL A 33 8.03 4.96 -0.17
CA VAL A 33 8.47 3.62 -0.59
C VAL A 33 9.24 3.80 -1.88
N SER A 34 10.49 3.37 -1.94
CA SER A 34 11.26 3.45 -3.19
C SER A 34 10.70 2.47 -4.22
N ARG A 35 10.92 2.74 -5.50
CA ARG A 35 10.56 1.80 -6.58
C ARG A 35 11.11 0.39 -6.38
N ALA A 36 12.31 0.28 -5.81
CA ALA A 36 12.94 -1.01 -5.52
C ALA A 36 12.27 -1.74 -4.35
N ALA A 37 11.74 -1.02 -3.36
CA ALA A 37 11.12 -1.60 -2.18
C ALA A 37 9.62 -1.93 -2.36
N LEU A 38 8.97 -1.36 -3.37
CA LEU A 38 7.54 -1.56 -3.59
C LEU A 38 7.16 -3.04 -3.84
N PRO A 39 7.86 -3.81 -4.69
CA PRO A 39 7.49 -5.21 -4.95
C PRO A 39 7.54 -6.08 -3.69
N GLU A 40 8.60 -5.94 -2.88
CA GLU A 40 8.75 -6.68 -1.63
C GLU A 40 7.64 -6.32 -0.64
N LEU A 41 7.30 -5.02 -0.55
CA LEU A 41 6.19 -4.56 0.29
C LEU A 41 4.88 -5.22 -0.13
N ILE A 42 4.51 -5.15 -1.41
CA ILE A 42 3.24 -5.71 -1.89
C ILE A 42 3.20 -7.24 -1.72
N ALA A 43 4.31 -7.94 -1.96
CA ALA A 43 4.40 -9.39 -1.76
C ALA A 43 4.21 -9.82 -0.30
N SER A 44 4.49 -8.94 0.66
CA SER A 44 4.29 -9.21 2.10
C SER A 44 2.83 -9.06 2.57
N LEU A 45 1.96 -8.49 1.73
CA LEU A 45 0.56 -8.24 2.07
C LEU A 45 -0.33 -9.45 1.74
N PRO A 46 -1.42 -9.67 2.50
CA PRO A 46 -2.45 -10.62 2.09
C PRO A 46 -3.12 -10.17 0.77
N PRO A 47 -3.84 -11.06 0.07
CA PRO A 47 -4.65 -10.69 -1.09
C PRO A 47 -5.59 -9.52 -0.76
N CYS A 48 -5.46 -8.43 -1.51
CA CYS A 48 -6.19 -7.18 -1.30
C CYS A 48 -6.41 -6.46 -2.63
N VAL A 49 -7.33 -5.49 -2.63
CA VAL A 49 -7.58 -4.62 -3.78
C VAL A 49 -6.58 -3.48 -3.77
N ILE A 50 -5.94 -3.22 -4.91
CA ILE A 50 -5.00 -2.10 -5.06
C ILE A 50 -5.67 -1.01 -5.90
N GLY A 51 -5.82 0.17 -5.31
CA GLY A 51 -6.09 1.42 -6.04
C GLY A 51 -4.77 2.12 -6.35
N MET A 52 -4.60 2.58 -7.58
CA MET A 52 -3.42 3.31 -8.04
C MET A 52 -3.86 4.66 -8.59
N GLU A 53 -3.26 5.74 -8.08
CA GLU A 53 -3.48 7.13 -8.51
C GLU A 53 -2.16 7.78 -8.91
#